data_AF-A0A7K3DG24-F1
#
_entry.id   AF-A0A7K3DG24-F1
#
_cell.length_a   1.000
_cell.length_b   1.000
_cell.length_c   1.000
_cell.angle_alpha   90.00
_cell.angle_beta   90.00
_cell.angle_gamma   90.00
#
_symmetry.space_group_name_H-M   'P 1'
#
loop_
_entity.id
_entity.type
_entity.pdbx_description
1 polymer ?
#
loop_
_entity_poly.entity_id
_entity_poly.type
_entity_poly.pdbx_seq_one_letter_code
_entity_poly.pdbx_strand_id
1 'polypeptide(L)'
;MSWFRALKDTTRSGLSVERKRLEPLIAVRGAAGLAIVIAMSLWLFGPVVAAGSAFGAFQAAIATFQRSWRPRPELAFASGASLGISTFAGYLTGSHLPLFLPLLAVWTFVAGLAWAAGPTIGLIASSNVAMMLVTITLPTSVAEAAAHAAMMVVGGLVQAALVFLFPVRRWGAQRDALADALAAEADYARRLRHDPVAPFDPEPLMLARSAAALTPRQARTRPAQLRGTRGLAERIRPVLASLADPAVGA
;
A
#
# COMPACT_ATOMS: atom_id res chain seq x y z
N MET A 1 -23.24 -3.41 15.97
CA MET A 1 -23.03 -1.98 15.65
C MET A 1 -24.13 -1.55 14.69
N SER A 2 -24.87 -0.46 14.94
CA SER A 2 -25.88 0.00 13.96
C SER A 2 -25.19 0.70 12.79
N TRP A 3 -25.70 0.49 11.57
CA TRP A 3 -25.19 1.08 10.33
C TRP A 3 -25.00 2.60 10.42
N PHE A 4 -25.94 3.29 11.07
CA PHE A 4 -25.86 4.74 11.33
C PHE A 4 -24.68 5.16 12.22
N ARG A 5 -24.29 4.35 13.21
CA ARG A 5 -23.12 4.65 14.05
C ARG A 5 -21.83 4.45 13.26
N ALA A 6 -21.75 3.38 12.47
CA ALA A 6 -20.60 3.14 11.59
C ALA A 6 -20.44 4.27 10.56
N LEU A 7 -21.54 4.75 9.97
CA LEU A 7 -21.53 5.87 9.04
C LEU A 7 -21.09 7.16 9.74
N LYS A 8 -21.67 7.47 10.91
CA LYS A 8 -21.30 8.65 11.71
C LYS A 8 -19.82 8.66 12.11
N ASP A 9 -19.31 7.52 12.57
CA ASP A 9 -17.90 7.38 12.95
C ASP A 9 -16.98 7.50 11.73
N THR A 10 -17.37 6.94 10.59
CA THR A 10 -16.63 7.07 9.32
C THR A 10 -16.60 8.52 8.84
N THR A 11 -17.74 9.23 8.86
CA THR A 11 -17.82 10.65 8.48
C THR A 11 -17.00 11.52 9.42
N ARG A 12 -17.10 11.30 10.74
CA ARG A 12 -16.34 12.07 11.73
C ARG A 12 -14.84 11.81 11.63
N SER A 13 -14.45 10.57 11.38
CA SER A 13 -13.06 10.19 11.09
C SER A 13 -12.56 10.84 9.80
N GLY A 14 -13.34 10.77 8.72
CA GLY A 14 -13.00 11.33 7.40
C GLY A 14 -12.90 12.86 7.38
N LEU A 15 -13.71 13.55 8.20
CA LEU A 15 -13.66 15.01 8.36
C LEU A 15 -12.60 15.47 9.36
N SER A 16 -12.02 14.56 10.15
CA SER A 16 -10.93 14.93 11.05
C SER A 16 -9.65 15.11 10.23
N VAL A 17 -9.14 16.34 10.17
CA VAL A 17 -7.87 16.63 9.49
C VAL A 17 -6.74 15.93 10.26
N GLU A 18 -6.26 14.81 9.72
CA GLU A 18 -5.22 14.01 10.36
C GLU A 18 -3.85 14.66 10.20
N ARG A 19 -3.59 15.73 10.98
CA ARG A 19 -2.36 16.53 10.96
C ARG A 19 -1.06 15.75 11.22
N LYS A 20 -1.14 14.50 11.70
CA LYS A 20 0.03 13.67 12.04
C LYS A 20 0.59 12.84 10.88
N ARG A 21 -0.09 12.75 9.74
CA ARG A 21 0.25 11.84 8.63
C ARG A 21 0.93 12.50 7.42
N LEU A 22 1.60 13.63 7.61
CA LEU A 22 2.44 14.15 6.53
C LEU A 22 3.69 13.28 6.44
N GLU A 23 3.73 12.40 5.43
CA GLU A 23 4.94 11.72 4.97
C GLU A 23 5.45 12.51 3.75
N PRO A 24 6.10 13.67 3.96
CA PRO A 24 6.40 14.62 2.90
C PRO A 24 7.27 14.01 1.81
N LEU A 25 8.17 13.08 2.16
CA LEU A 25 9.01 12.40 1.19
C LEU A 25 8.21 11.48 0.25
N ILE A 26 7.17 10.80 0.75
CA ILE A 26 6.29 9.99 -0.11
C ILE A 26 5.48 10.91 -1.02
N ALA A 27 5.01 12.05 -0.49
CA ALA A 27 4.29 13.04 -1.27
C ALA A 27 5.14 13.71 -2.35
N VAL A 28 6.36 14.10 -2.01
CA VAL A 28 7.32 14.66 -2.97
C VAL A 28 7.68 13.62 -4.02
N ARG A 29 7.91 12.35 -3.66
CA ARG A 29 8.16 11.28 -4.66
C ARG A 29 6.96 11.08 -5.58
N GLY A 30 5.76 10.98 -5.03
CA GLY A 30 4.52 10.83 -5.81
C GLY A 30 4.30 12.01 -6.76
N ALA A 31 4.49 13.24 -6.26
CA ALA A 31 4.40 14.47 -7.04
C ALA A 31 5.48 14.54 -8.12
N ALA A 32 6.72 14.15 -7.81
CA ALA A 32 7.81 14.10 -8.78
C ALA A 32 7.51 13.11 -9.91
N GLY A 33 7.02 11.90 -9.59
CA GLY A 33 6.63 10.93 -10.61
C GLY A 33 5.49 11.42 -11.50
N LEU A 34 4.50 12.10 -10.92
CA LEU A 34 3.44 12.75 -11.68
C LEU A 34 3.98 13.86 -12.59
N ALA A 35 4.85 14.72 -12.07
CA ALA A 35 5.46 15.82 -12.81
C ALA A 35 6.32 15.31 -13.97
N ILE A 36 7.11 14.25 -13.77
CA ILE A 36 7.92 13.62 -14.82
C ILE A 36 7.01 13.13 -15.95
N VAL A 37 5.95 12.39 -15.61
CA VAL A 37 5.03 11.82 -16.62
C VAL A 37 4.31 12.93 -17.38
N ILE A 38 3.81 13.95 -16.70
CA ILE A 38 3.16 15.09 -17.35
C ILE A 38 4.14 15.85 -18.24
N ALA A 39 5.32 16.19 -17.75
CA ALA A 39 6.32 16.96 -18.50
C ALA A 39 6.79 16.21 -19.75
N MET A 40 7.09 14.91 -19.63
CA MET A 40 7.48 14.08 -20.77
C MET A 40 6.34 13.96 -21.79
N SER A 41 5.11 13.76 -21.33
CA SER A 41 3.95 13.63 -22.22
C SER A 41 3.62 14.93 -22.94
N LEU A 42 3.74 16.07 -22.23
CA LEU A 42 3.58 17.39 -22.83
C LEU A 42 4.62 17.63 -23.91
N TRP A 43 5.88 17.28 -23.63
CA TRP A 43 6.98 17.51 -24.55
C TRP A 43 6.91 16.63 -25.80
N LEU A 44 6.49 15.37 -25.67
CA LEU A 44 6.45 14.40 -26.78
C LEU A 44 5.14 14.43 -27.58
N PHE A 45 4.00 14.59 -26.92
CA PHE A 45 2.68 14.29 -27.48
C PHE A 45 1.67 15.43 -27.33
N GLY A 46 2.06 16.53 -26.67
CA GLY A 46 1.22 17.71 -26.48
C GLY A 46 0.22 17.60 -25.31
N PRO A 47 -0.63 18.64 -25.16
CA PRO A 47 -1.45 18.85 -23.95
C PRO A 47 -2.57 17.83 -23.73
N VAL A 48 -3.19 17.32 -24.81
CA VAL A 48 -4.32 16.37 -24.71
C VAL A 48 -3.86 15.04 -24.12
N VAL A 49 -2.76 14.48 -24.65
CA VAL A 49 -2.20 13.21 -24.18
C VAL A 49 -1.62 13.35 -22.77
N ALA A 50 -1.02 14.50 -22.46
CA ALA A 50 -0.48 14.76 -21.13
C ALA A 50 -1.56 14.73 -20.03
N ALA A 51 -2.75 15.28 -20.30
CA ALA A 51 -3.86 15.23 -19.35
C ALA A 51 -4.27 13.78 -19.03
N GLY A 52 -4.33 12.90 -20.04
CA GLY A 52 -4.64 11.48 -19.86
C GLY A 52 -3.56 10.71 -19.09
N SER A 53 -2.29 11.00 -19.37
CA SER A 53 -1.13 10.36 -18.72
C SER A 53 -1.06 10.62 -17.20
N ALA A 54 -1.57 11.78 -16.77
CA ALA A 54 -1.56 12.21 -15.38
C ALA A 54 -2.33 11.23 -14.47
N PHE A 55 -3.40 10.61 -14.98
CA PHE A 55 -4.25 9.72 -14.19
C PHE A 55 -3.52 8.44 -13.77
N GLY A 56 -2.72 7.83 -14.64
CA GLY A 56 -1.94 6.63 -14.31
C GLY A 56 -0.91 6.88 -13.22
N ALA A 57 -0.13 7.95 -13.37
CA ALA A 57 0.89 8.33 -12.39
C ALA A 57 0.26 8.77 -11.05
N PHE A 58 -0.85 9.51 -11.09
CA PHE A 58 -1.60 9.92 -9.91
C PHE A 58 -2.20 8.73 -9.17
N GLN A 59 -2.84 7.81 -9.89
CA GLN A 59 -3.47 6.62 -9.33
C GLN A 59 -2.43 5.70 -8.67
N ALA A 60 -1.30 5.47 -9.35
CA ALA A 60 -0.18 4.71 -8.81
C ALA A 60 0.45 5.39 -7.59
N ALA A 61 0.56 6.72 -7.59
CA ALA A 61 0.97 7.45 -6.39
C ALA A 61 0.01 7.20 -5.22
N ILE A 62 -1.31 7.35 -5.41
CA ILE A 62 -2.33 7.09 -4.38
C ILE A 62 -2.24 5.65 -3.86
N ALA A 63 -2.04 4.67 -4.74
CA ALA A 63 -1.88 3.27 -4.36
C ALA A 63 -0.68 3.08 -3.41
N THR A 64 0.41 3.79 -3.63
CA THR A 64 1.61 3.74 -2.76
C THR A 64 1.49 4.58 -1.48
N PHE A 65 0.56 5.52 -1.43
CA PHE A 65 0.22 6.26 -0.21
C PHE A 65 -0.63 5.45 0.77
N GLN A 66 -1.32 4.40 0.29
CA GLN A 66 -2.05 3.51 1.18
C GLN A 66 -1.10 2.87 2.19
N ARG A 67 -1.60 2.57 3.39
CA ARG A 67 -0.79 2.06 4.51
C ARG A 67 -0.09 0.76 4.12
N SER A 68 1.13 0.87 3.63
CA SER A 68 2.02 -0.25 3.40
C SER A 68 3.28 -0.03 4.21
N TRP A 69 3.65 -1.05 4.96
CA TRP A 69 4.85 -1.02 5.78
C TRP A 69 6.13 -1.35 5.01
N ARG A 70 5.98 -1.72 3.74
CA ARG A 70 7.08 -1.98 2.81
C ARG A 70 6.84 -1.19 1.51
N PRO A 71 7.89 -0.67 0.86
CA PRO A 71 7.80 -0.19 -0.51
C PRO A 71 7.31 -1.35 -1.38
N ARG A 72 6.21 -1.13 -2.12
CA ARG A 72 5.60 -2.14 -2.99
C ARG A 72 5.53 -1.58 -4.42
N PRO A 73 6.65 -1.57 -5.17
CA PRO A 73 6.65 -1.10 -6.56
C PRO A 73 5.65 -1.87 -7.42
N GLU A 74 5.40 -3.15 -7.10
CA GLU A 74 4.40 -3.99 -7.74
C GLU A 74 2.98 -3.42 -7.63
N LEU A 75 2.62 -2.77 -6.51
CA LEU A 75 1.31 -2.14 -6.35
C LEU A 75 1.18 -0.87 -7.20
N ALA A 76 2.25 -0.10 -7.35
CA ALA A 76 2.25 1.08 -8.21
C ALA A 76 2.02 0.67 -9.68
N PHE A 77 2.76 -0.34 -10.14
CA PHE A 77 2.60 -0.87 -11.49
C PHE A 77 1.22 -1.50 -11.71
N ALA A 78 0.78 -2.39 -10.80
CA ALA A 78 -0.53 -3.02 -10.90
C ALA A 78 -1.66 -1.99 -10.91
N SER A 79 -1.54 -0.92 -10.11
CA SER A 79 -2.50 0.16 -10.09
C SER A 79 -2.58 0.89 -11.44
N GLY A 80 -1.44 1.30 -12.01
CA GLY A 80 -1.42 1.94 -13.33
C GLY A 80 -1.88 1.03 -14.47
N ALA A 81 -1.49 -0.25 -14.43
CA ALA A 81 -1.89 -1.24 -15.42
C ALA A 81 -3.40 -1.53 -15.36
N SER A 82 -3.93 -1.75 -14.16
CA SER A 82 -5.37 -1.97 -13.98
C SER A 82 -6.20 -0.78 -14.42
N LEU A 83 -5.72 0.44 -14.16
CA LEU A 83 -6.37 1.66 -14.65
C LEU A 83 -6.36 1.71 -16.17
N GLY A 84 -5.19 1.52 -16.81
CA GLY A 84 -5.07 1.52 -18.26
C GLY A 84 -6.00 0.51 -18.94
N ILE A 85 -6.07 -0.72 -18.43
CA ILE A 85 -6.98 -1.76 -18.93
C ILE A 85 -8.45 -1.35 -18.76
N SER A 86 -8.81 -0.84 -17.57
CA SER A 86 -10.18 -0.44 -17.27
C SER A 86 -10.64 0.72 -18.15
N THR A 87 -9.78 1.72 -18.33
CA THR A 87 -10.06 2.88 -19.17
C THR A 87 -10.13 2.49 -20.65
N PHE A 88 -9.24 1.61 -21.13
CA PHE A 88 -9.30 1.11 -22.51
C PHE A 88 -10.61 0.36 -22.79
N ALA A 89 -11.01 -0.53 -21.90
CA ALA A 89 -12.29 -1.24 -22.01
C ALA A 89 -13.49 -0.28 -21.99
N GLY A 90 -13.43 0.74 -21.12
CA GLY A 90 -14.39 1.83 -21.09
C GLY A 90 -14.49 2.59 -22.41
N TYR A 91 -13.35 2.89 -23.04
CA TYR A 91 -13.32 3.56 -24.35
C TYR A 91 -13.90 2.71 -25.48
N LEU A 92 -13.56 1.42 -25.52
CA LEU A 92 -14.07 0.52 -26.57
C LEU A 92 -15.59 0.33 -26.50
N THR A 93 -16.14 0.32 -25.30
CA THR A 93 -17.56 0.04 -25.09
C THR A 93 -18.41 1.30 -24.91
N GLY A 94 -17.81 2.45 -24.59
CA GLY A 94 -18.52 3.67 -24.22
C GLY A 94 -19.45 4.23 -25.29
N SER A 95 -19.17 3.97 -26.57
CA SER A 95 -20.07 4.34 -27.68
C SER A 95 -21.27 3.40 -27.85
N HIS A 96 -21.26 2.23 -27.21
CA HIS A 96 -22.23 1.16 -27.37
C HIS A 96 -22.85 0.82 -26.01
N LEU A 97 -23.94 1.49 -25.66
CA LEU A 97 -24.62 1.33 -24.36
C LEU A 97 -24.90 -0.14 -23.97
N PRO A 98 -25.34 -1.02 -24.90
CA PRO A 98 -25.56 -2.43 -24.57
C PRO A 98 -24.30 -3.21 -24.17
N LEU A 99 -23.10 -2.74 -24.55
CA LEU A 99 -21.83 -3.33 -24.14
C LEU A 99 -21.28 -2.65 -22.88
N PHE A 100 -21.44 -1.32 -22.78
CA PHE A 100 -20.95 -0.53 -21.66
C PHE A 100 -21.64 -0.89 -20.34
N LEU A 101 -22.96 -1.07 -20.35
CA LEU A 101 -23.72 -1.35 -19.13
C LEU A 101 -23.32 -2.70 -18.48
N PRO A 102 -23.23 -3.83 -19.20
CA PRO A 102 -22.70 -5.07 -18.64
C PRO A 102 -21.25 -4.94 -18.17
N LEU A 103 -20.38 -4.26 -18.93
CA LEU A 103 -18.99 -4.04 -18.51
C LEU A 103 -18.93 -3.29 -17.19
N LEU A 104 -19.68 -2.19 -17.06
CA LEU A 104 -19.76 -1.38 -15.85
C LEU A 104 -20.32 -2.19 -14.67
N ALA A 105 -21.35 -3.02 -14.90
CA ALA A 105 -21.90 -3.90 -13.86
C ALA A 105 -20.86 -4.91 -13.36
N VAL A 106 -20.11 -5.53 -14.27
CA VAL A 106 -19.02 -6.45 -13.91
C VAL A 106 -17.91 -5.72 -13.14
N TRP A 107 -17.47 -4.56 -13.62
CA TRP A 107 -16.39 -3.79 -13.00
C TRP A 107 -16.76 -3.27 -11.61
N THR A 108 -17.99 -2.77 -11.43
CA THR A 108 -18.51 -2.33 -10.14
C THR A 108 -18.64 -3.49 -9.15
N PHE A 109 -19.11 -4.66 -9.60
CA PHE A 109 -19.19 -5.85 -8.78
C PHE A 109 -17.80 -6.33 -8.33
N VAL A 110 -16.84 -6.45 -9.26
CA VAL A 110 -15.46 -6.83 -8.95
C VAL A 110 -14.79 -5.80 -8.02
N ALA A 111 -15.02 -4.51 -8.25
CA ALA A 111 -14.51 -3.47 -7.36
C ALA A 111 -15.09 -3.56 -5.94
N GLY A 112 -16.37 -3.93 -5.81
CA GLY A 112 -16.99 -4.23 -4.52
C GLY A 112 -16.33 -5.44 -3.84
N LEU A 113 -16.10 -6.53 -4.58
CA LEU A 113 -15.44 -7.73 -4.07
C LEU A 113 -13.98 -7.49 -3.65
N ALA A 114 -13.27 -6.59 -4.36
CA ALA A 114 -11.88 -6.25 -4.09
C ALA A 114 -11.64 -5.70 -2.66
N TRP A 115 -12.67 -5.11 -2.03
CA TRP A 115 -12.60 -4.68 -0.63
C TRP A 115 -12.43 -5.84 0.36
N ALA A 116 -12.84 -7.06 0.00
CA ALA A 116 -12.60 -8.26 0.80
C ALA A 116 -11.12 -8.66 0.83
N ALA A 117 -10.36 -8.37 -0.24
CA ALA A 117 -8.92 -8.62 -0.30
C ALA A 117 -8.12 -7.55 0.46
N GLY A 118 -8.70 -6.36 0.68
CA GLY A 118 -8.20 -5.34 1.59
C GLY A 118 -8.43 -3.91 1.11
N PRO A 119 -8.27 -2.91 1.99
CA PRO A 119 -8.61 -1.51 1.69
C PRO A 119 -7.83 -0.92 0.51
N THR A 120 -6.56 -1.27 0.35
CA THR A 120 -5.73 -0.77 -0.76
C THR A 120 -6.24 -1.27 -2.11
N ILE A 121 -6.56 -2.56 -2.21
CA ILE A 121 -7.03 -3.17 -3.46
C ILE A 121 -8.43 -2.66 -3.78
N GLY A 122 -9.31 -2.58 -2.76
CA GLY A 122 -10.64 -1.98 -2.89
C GLY A 122 -10.60 -0.54 -3.40
N LEU A 123 -9.70 0.30 -2.85
CA LEU A 123 -9.54 1.68 -3.32
C LEU A 123 -9.11 1.75 -4.79
N ILE A 124 -8.08 1.00 -5.19
CA ILE A 124 -7.59 0.98 -6.58
C ILE A 124 -8.73 0.55 -7.53
N ALA A 125 -9.43 -0.54 -7.20
CA ALA A 125 -10.50 -1.06 -8.03
C ALA A 125 -11.69 -0.09 -8.13
N SER A 126 -12.09 0.53 -7.02
CA SER A 126 -13.17 1.54 -7.01
C SER A 126 -12.79 2.79 -7.80
N SER A 127 -11.54 3.24 -7.73
CA SER A 127 -11.07 4.38 -8.52
C SER A 127 -11.03 4.07 -10.02
N ASN A 128 -10.70 2.83 -10.43
CA ASN A 128 -10.76 2.43 -11.84
C ASN A 128 -12.17 2.57 -12.42
N VAL A 129 -13.21 2.18 -11.66
CA VAL A 129 -14.62 2.37 -12.04
C VAL A 129 -14.94 3.85 -12.22
N ALA A 130 -14.53 4.69 -11.26
CA ALA A 130 -14.75 6.14 -11.35
C ALA A 130 -14.05 6.73 -12.59
N MET A 131 -12.82 6.32 -12.87
CA MET A 131 -12.07 6.77 -14.05
C MET A 131 -12.67 6.29 -15.37
N MET A 132 -13.29 5.11 -15.38
CA MET A 132 -14.05 4.62 -16.54
C MET A 132 -15.24 5.52 -16.89
N LEU A 133 -15.79 6.24 -15.91
CA LEU A 133 -16.88 7.22 -16.08
C LEU A 133 -16.39 8.65 -16.35
N VAL A 134 -15.20 9.01 -15.85
CA VAL A 134 -14.69 10.40 -15.79
C VAL A 134 -13.89 10.82 -17.03
N THR A 135 -13.79 10.01 -18.07
CA THR A 135 -12.89 10.31 -19.18
C THR A 135 -13.32 11.52 -20.02
N ILE A 136 -12.50 12.57 -19.88
CA ILE A 136 -12.68 13.97 -20.34
C ILE A 136 -12.86 14.12 -21.86
N THR A 137 -12.50 13.10 -22.64
CA THR A 137 -12.76 13.02 -24.08
C THR A 137 -12.89 11.55 -24.47
N LEU A 138 -13.97 11.17 -25.18
CA LEU A 138 -13.99 9.89 -25.88
C LEU A 138 -12.95 9.97 -27.02
N PRO A 139 -11.94 9.09 -27.03
CA PRO A 139 -11.01 8.99 -28.15
C PRO A 139 -11.81 8.77 -29.43
N THR A 140 -11.36 9.42 -30.50
CA THR A 140 -12.02 9.30 -31.80
C THR A 140 -11.68 8.00 -32.51
N SER A 141 -10.64 7.30 -32.04
CA SER A 141 -10.17 6.03 -32.59
C SER A 141 -9.70 5.04 -31.52
N VAL A 142 -9.68 3.76 -31.87
CA VAL A 142 -9.13 2.68 -31.03
C VAL A 142 -7.63 2.88 -30.77
N ALA A 143 -6.89 3.42 -31.76
CA ALA A 143 -5.46 3.69 -31.61
C ALA A 143 -5.20 4.77 -30.56
N GLU A 144 -6.01 5.83 -30.54
CA GLU A 144 -5.94 6.89 -29.54
C GLU A 144 -6.31 6.38 -28.14
N ALA A 145 -7.34 5.53 -28.04
CA ALA A 145 -7.70 4.85 -26.80
C ALA A 145 -6.56 3.97 -26.27
N ALA A 146 -5.90 3.22 -27.15
CA ALA A 146 -4.75 2.38 -26.80
C ALA A 146 -3.56 3.22 -26.35
N ALA A 147 -3.30 4.36 -27.01
CA ALA A 147 -2.25 5.29 -26.61
C ALA A 147 -2.49 5.89 -25.22
N HIS A 148 -3.73 6.32 -24.91
CA HIS A 148 -4.09 6.79 -23.57
C HIS A 148 -3.90 5.70 -22.51
N ALA A 149 -4.36 4.49 -22.77
CA ALA A 149 -4.19 3.36 -21.86
C ALA A 149 -2.71 3.03 -21.62
N ALA A 150 -1.89 3.02 -22.67
CA ALA A 150 -0.45 2.82 -22.58
C ALA A 150 0.22 3.89 -21.72
N MET A 151 -0.17 5.17 -21.87
CA MET A 151 0.34 6.25 -21.05
C MET A 151 -0.01 6.10 -19.56
N MET A 152 -1.18 5.55 -19.24
CA MET A 152 -1.53 5.24 -17.84
C MET A 152 -0.63 4.14 -17.25
N VAL A 153 -0.33 3.12 -18.04
CA VAL A 153 0.62 2.04 -17.66
C VAL A 153 2.02 2.62 -17.45
N VAL A 154 2.49 3.48 -18.36
CA VAL A 154 3.78 4.19 -18.23
C VAL A 154 3.81 5.03 -16.95
N GLY A 155 2.73 5.73 -16.63
CA GLY A 155 2.61 6.47 -15.37
C GLY A 155 2.80 5.58 -14.13
N GLY A 156 2.20 4.38 -14.16
CA GLY A 156 2.40 3.36 -13.13
C GLY A 156 3.84 2.83 -13.06
N LEU A 157 4.47 2.61 -14.21
CA LEU A 157 5.88 2.18 -14.32
C LEU A 157 6.83 3.23 -13.74
N VAL A 158 6.65 4.51 -14.07
CA VAL A 158 7.49 5.60 -13.53
C VAL A 158 7.37 5.66 -12.01
N GLN A 159 6.16 5.55 -11.47
CA GLN A 159 5.95 5.50 -10.01
C GLN A 159 6.59 4.25 -9.40
N ALA A 160 6.45 3.08 -10.03
CA ALA A 160 7.09 1.84 -9.57
C ALA A 160 8.62 1.97 -9.55
N ALA A 161 9.22 2.54 -10.60
CA ALA A 161 10.65 2.79 -10.70
C ALA A 161 11.12 3.76 -9.61
N LEU A 162 10.37 4.84 -9.35
CA LEU A 162 10.69 5.77 -8.26
C LEU A 162 10.57 5.11 -6.88
N VAL A 163 9.59 4.24 -6.67
CA VAL A 163 9.45 3.47 -5.42
C VAL A 163 10.65 2.54 -5.22
N PHE A 164 11.12 1.93 -6.31
CA PHE A 164 12.28 1.04 -6.31
C PHE A 164 13.60 1.78 -6.08
N LEU A 165 13.84 2.89 -6.78
CA LEU A 165 15.06 3.70 -6.68
C LEU A 165 15.13 4.48 -5.37
N PHE A 166 13.98 4.98 -4.89
CA PHE A 166 13.88 5.78 -3.66
C PHE A 166 12.90 5.13 -2.66
N PRO A 167 13.30 4.01 -2.03
CA PRO A 167 12.47 3.30 -1.07
C PRO A 167 12.44 4.07 0.26
N VAL A 168 11.39 4.87 0.47
CA VAL A 168 11.19 5.59 1.74
C VAL A 168 10.79 4.59 2.85
N ARG A 169 11.76 4.13 3.63
CA ARG A 169 11.57 3.16 4.74
C ARG A 169 11.63 3.83 6.11
N ARG A 170 10.69 4.72 6.42
CA ARG A 170 10.68 5.51 7.68
C ARG A 170 10.82 4.66 8.95
N TRP A 171 10.24 3.46 8.94
CA TRP A 171 10.28 2.50 10.06
C TRP A 171 11.05 1.22 9.73
N GLY A 172 11.94 1.27 8.73
CA GLY A 172 12.68 0.09 8.24
C GLY A 172 13.48 -0.58 9.35
N ALA A 173 14.32 0.19 10.04
CA ALA A 173 15.16 -0.31 11.13
C ALA A 173 14.36 -0.96 12.26
N GLN A 174 13.22 -0.38 12.65
CA GLN A 174 12.35 -0.96 13.68
C GLN A 174 11.73 -2.29 13.24
N ARG A 175 11.34 -2.38 11.97
CA ARG A 175 10.75 -3.61 11.41
C ARG A 175 11.78 -4.71 11.24
N ASP A 176 12.98 -4.37 10.78
CA ASP A 176 14.07 -5.32 10.60
C ASP A 176 14.48 -5.86 11.98
N ALA A 177 14.73 -5.00 12.96
CA ALA A 177 15.07 -5.43 14.32
C ALA A 177 13.97 -6.28 14.99
N LEU A 178 12.68 -5.98 14.74
CA LEU A 178 11.59 -6.81 15.23
C LEU A 178 11.52 -8.17 14.50
N ALA A 179 11.79 -8.20 13.21
CA ALA A 179 11.83 -9.44 12.45
C ALA A 179 12.98 -10.34 12.93
N ASP A 180 14.16 -9.76 13.17
CA ASP A 180 15.32 -10.46 13.71
C ASP A 180 15.05 -11.02 15.11
N ALA A 181 14.37 -10.24 15.97
CA ALA A 181 13.93 -10.72 17.28
C ALA A 181 12.98 -11.93 17.21
N LEU A 182 11.97 -11.88 16.33
CA LEU A 182 11.04 -13.00 16.14
C LEU A 182 11.71 -14.21 15.49
N ALA A 183 12.67 -14.00 14.59
CA ALA A 183 13.46 -15.07 14.00
C ALA A 183 14.31 -15.77 15.07
N ALA A 184 14.96 -15.00 15.95
CA ALA A 184 15.74 -15.52 17.07
C ALA A 184 14.88 -16.34 18.05
N GLU A 185 13.64 -15.92 18.33
CA GLU A 185 12.68 -16.69 19.13
C GLU A 185 12.26 -17.99 18.43
N ALA A 186 12.08 -17.97 17.11
CA ALA A 186 11.75 -19.17 16.34
C ALA A 186 12.93 -20.15 16.23
N ASP A 187 14.16 -19.65 16.11
CA ASP A 187 15.38 -20.45 16.20
C ASP A 187 15.53 -21.07 17.59
N TYR A 188 15.28 -20.28 18.64
CA TYR A 188 15.30 -20.77 20.01
C TYR A 188 14.30 -21.90 20.24
N ALA A 189 13.03 -21.71 19.83
CA ALA A 189 12.01 -22.76 19.91
C ALA A 189 12.41 -24.05 19.19
N ARG A 190 13.13 -23.96 18.07
CA ARG A 190 13.65 -25.12 17.34
C ARG A 190 14.78 -25.82 18.10
N ARG A 191 15.72 -25.07 18.68
CA ARG A 191 16.81 -25.65 19.51
C ARG A 191 16.26 -26.34 20.75
N LEU A 192 15.27 -25.73 21.38
CA LEU A 192 14.64 -26.23 22.61
C LEU A 192 13.95 -27.59 22.44
N ARG A 193 13.57 -27.96 21.21
CA ARG A 193 13.04 -29.30 20.89
C ARG A 193 14.09 -30.40 20.97
N HIS A 194 15.37 -30.06 20.80
CA HIS A 194 16.48 -31.02 20.80
C HIS A 194 17.30 -30.93 22.09
N ASP A 195 17.40 -29.73 22.66
CA ASP A 195 18.10 -29.46 23.91
C ASP A 195 17.23 -28.55 24.81
N PRO A 196 16.55 -29.12 25.83
CA PRO A 196 15.69 -28.39 26.75
C PRO A 196 16.37 -27.24 27.52
N VAL A 197 17.70 -27.27 27.63
CA VAL A 197 18.49 -26.25 28.35
C VAL A 197 19.27 -25.33 27.42
N ALA A 198 18.94 -25.35 26.12
CA ALA A 198 19.60 -24.52 25.12
C ALA A 198 19.62 -23.04 25.54
N PRO A 199 20.75 -22.32 25.42
CA PRO A 199 20.80 -20.91 25.74
C PRO A 199 20.08 -20.04 24.70
N PHE A 200 19.50 -18.93 25.17
CA PHE A 200 18.91 -17.89 24.34
C PHE A 200 19.86 -16.69 24.24
N ASP A 201 20.09 -16.21 23.02
CA ASP A 201 20.83 -14.97 22.78
C ASP A 201 19.89 -13.75 22.91
N PRO A 202 20.11 -12.86 23.90
CA PRO A 202 19.26 -11.69 24.12
C PRO A 202 19.51 -10.53 23.15
N GLU A 203 20.61 -10.55 22.38
CA GLU A 203 21.02 -9.42 21.54
C GLU A 203 19.93 -8.96 20.55
N PRO A 204 19.25 -9.85 19.79
CA PRO A 204 18.17 -9.45 18.87
C PRO A 204 17.00 -8.75 19.58
N LEU A 205 16.65 -9.17 20.80
CA LEU A 205 15.61 -8.51 21.60
C LEU A 205 16.07 -7.14 22.11
N MET A 206 17.35 -7.00 22.46
CA MET A 206 17.93 -5.71 22.86
C MET A 206 18.00 -4.72 21.69
N LEU A 207 18.33 -5.19 20.48
CA LEU A 207 18.30 -4.39 19.25
C LEU A 207 16.88 -3.96 18.91
N ALA A 208 15.89 -4.85 19.01
CA ALA A 208 14.48 -4.48 18.84
C ALA A 208 14.02 -3.43 19.88
N ARG A 209 14.51 -3.51 21.12
CA ARG A 209 14.22 -2.53 22.18
C ARG A 209 14.82 -1.16 21.88
N SER A 210 16.09 -1.12 21.48
CA SER A 210 16.79 0.13 21.17
C SER A 210 16.24 0.79 19.91
N ALA A 211 15.94 0.01 18.85
CA ALA A 211 15.33 0.53 17.62
C ALA A 211 13.94 1.15 17.88
N ALA A 212 13.19 0.61 18.85
CA ALA A 212 11.89 1.12 19.27
C ALA A 212 11.97 2.33 20.26
N ALA A 213 13.17 2.78 20.63
CA ALA A 213 13.34 3.92 21.52
C ALA A 213 12.69 5.18 20.94
N LEU A 214 11.76 5.77 21.69
CA LEU A 214 11.06 6.98 21.27
C LEU A 214 11.95 8.20 21.48
N THR A 215 12.09 9.02 20.45
CA THR A 215 12.62 10.38 20.64
C THR A 215 11.67 11.21 21.52
N PRO A 216 12.14 12.27 22.21
CA PRO A 216 11.29 13.11 23.07
C PRO A 216 10.04 13.67 22.36
N ARG A 217 10.16 13.98 21.06
CA ARG A 217 9.04 14.44 20.21
C ARG A 217 8.05 13.32 19.90
N GLN A 218 8.53 12.09 19.69
CA GLN A 218 7.68 10.91 19.48
C GLN A 218 6.99 10.48 20.78
N ALA A 219 7.63 10.63 21.94
CA ALA A 219 7.02 10.33 23.24
C ALA A 219 5.78 11.21 23.53
N ARG A 220 5.80 12.48 23.10
CA ARG A 220 4.64 13.39 23.20
C ARG A 220 3.51 13.02 22.25
N THR A 221 3.84 12.51 21.06
CA THR A 221 2.85 12.22 20.01
C THR A 221 2.34 10.78 20.04
N ARG A 222 3.05 9.86 20.72
CA ARG A 222 2.77 8.43 20.89
C ARG A 222 2.25 7.75 19.62
N PRO A 223 3.09 7.62 18.56
CA PRO A 223 2.69 7.01 17.30
C PRO A 223 2.04 5.64 17.53
N ALA A 224 0.86 5.40 16.96
CA ALA A 224 0.20 4.11 17.06
C ALA A 224 1.03 3.00 16.39
N GLN A 225 1.86 3.36 15.40
CA GLN A 225 2.75 2.46 14.65
C GLN A 225 3.82 1.80 15.51
N LEU A 226 4.13 2.37 16.68
CA LEU A 226 5.11 1.84 17.64
C LEU A 226 4.44 1.08 18.79
N ARG A 227 3.10 0.94 18.76
CA ARG A 227 2.35 0.09 19.67
C ARG A 227 1.96 -1.18 18.93
N GLY A 228 2.25 -2.36 19.49
CA GLY A 228 1.49 -3.56 19.13
C GLY A 228 2.20 -4.89 19.21
N THR A 229 3.49 -4.99 18.90
CA THR A 229 4.12 -6.32 18.68
C THR A 229 5.35 -6.60 19.51
N ARG A 230 6.04 -5.56 20.01
CA ARG A 230 7.21 -5.72 20.89
C ARG A 230 6.88 -6.49 22.17
N GLY A 231 5.75 -6.15 22.81
CA GLY A 231 5.32 -6.84 24.02
C GLY A 231 4.83 -8.27 23.77
N LEU A 232 4.58 -8.66 22.52
CA LEU A 232 4.29 -10.04 22.16
C LEU A 232 5.58 -10.85 22.10
N ALA A 233 6.61 -10.37 21.38
CA ALA A 233 7.92 -11.01 21.30
C ALA A 233 8.49 -11.26 22.71
N GLU A 234 8.60 -10.19 23.53
CA GLU A 234 9.12 -10.32 24.90
C GLU A 234 8.33 -11.30 25.79
N ARG A 235 7.04 -11.58 25.49
CA ARG A 235 6.22 -12.57 26.20
C ARG A 235 6.38 -13.99 25.68
N ILE A 236 6.76 -14.19 24.41
CA ILE A 236 6.93 -15.52 23.82
C ILE A 236 8.12 -16.25 24.45
N ARG A 237 9.23 -15.55 24.69
CA ARG A 237 10.43 -16.14 25.31
C ARG A 237 10.17 -16.89 26.62
N PRO A 238 9.59 -16.29 27.68
CA PRO A 238 9.36 -17.00 28.94
C PRO A 238 8.39 -18.17 28.79
N VAL A 239 7.41 -18.07 27.87
CA VAL A 239 6.47 -19.17 27.57
C VAL A 239 7.21 -20.36 26.93
N LEU A 240 8.09 -20.10 25.95
CA LEU A 240 8.91 -21.14 25.33
C LEU A 240 9.82 -21.84 26.36
N ALA A 241 10.46 -21.06 27.24
CA ALA A 241 11.29 -21.60 28.31
C ALA A 241 10.48 -22.49 29.27
N SER A 242 9.27 -22.06 29.67
CA SER A 242 8.41 -22.88 30.54
C SER A 242 7.90 -24.16 29.88
N LEU A 243 7.65 -24.13 28.55
CA LEU A 243 7.14 -25.30 27.83
C LEU A 243 8.18 -26.39 27.62
N ALA A 244 9.46 -26.04 27.63
CA ALA A 244 10.53 -27.01 27.49
C ALA A 244 11.18 -27.40 28.81
N ASP A 245 10.74 -26.83 29.93
CA ASP A 245 11.25 -27.20 31.25
C ASP A 245 10.97 -28.71 31.50
N PRO A 246 12.00 -29.55 31.63
CA PRO A 246 11.85 -30.98 31.87
C PRO A 246 11.07 -31.28 33.17
N ALA A 247 11.07 -30.36 34.14
CA ALA A 247 10.36 -30.51 35.40
C ALA A 247 8.84 -30.37 35.27
N VAL A 248 8.33 -29.83 34.17
CA VAL A 248 6.89 -29.61 33.94
C VAL A 248 6.23 -30.83 33.27
N GLY A 249 7.02 -31.76 32.73
CA GLY A 249 6.56 -32.99 32.07
C GLY A 249 6.83 -34.30 32.81
N ALA A 250 7.36 -34.24 34.04
CA ALA A 250 7.65 -35.40 34.91
C ALA A 250 6.64 -35.54 36.05
#